data_AF-A0A4R8PVL4-F1
#
_entry.id   AF-A0A4R8PVL4-F1
#
_cell.length_a   1.000
_cell.length_b   1.000
_cell.length_c   1.000
_cell.angle_alpha   90.00
_cell.angle_beta   90.00
_cell.angle_gamma   90.00
#
_symmetry.space_group_name_H-M   'P 1'
#
loop_
_entity.id
_entity.type
_entity.pdbx_description
1 polymer ?
#
loop_
_entity_poly.entity_id
_entity_poly.type
_entity_poly.pdbx_seq_one_letter_code
_entity_poly.pdbx_strand_id
1 'polypeptide(L)'
;MPICIECRHPVRTLWTKYSNADDKSSGHNIRLTVCRNCGHFCDKYVEHDFVVLFIDLVLIKPQVYRHLLHNTLMKDDDQFDSSIVRLGVLLLLFDVYLTWARIEKQTTPNSPPGDSPGLGSLTQQSIVSQYLFFLILCAMSTFAFHLSIRLLTSSNLSPLGLFRVLPSYSRPNSVSTALLVSSSTKLFPILMVIWQYDVPAAARSLGWAVVANNVEALRILLDCGYGVATLLATTGALSRWAVGRGILWIAGLDGIDSIGETSIAADGKALWALLIYFKEWAMDLAAG
;
A
#
# COMPACT_ATOMS: atom_id res chain seq x y z
N MET A 1 13.43 0.51 21.08
CA MET A 1 13.58 -0.84 21.69
C MET A 1 12.86 -1.86 20.82
N PRO A 2 13.47 -3.01 20.49
CA PRO A 2 12.85 -4.00 19.63
C PRO A 2 11.73 -4.78 20.34
N ILE A 3 10.84 -5.37 19.55
CA ILE A 3 9.69 -6.14 20.03
C ILE A 3 9.71 -7.58 19.51
N CYS A 4 9.06 -8.49 20.22
CA CYS A 4 8.82 -9.83 19.71
C CYS A 4 7.79 -9.80 18.58
N ILE A 5 8.10 -10.42 17.44
CA ILE A 5 7.21 -10.47 16.27
C ILE A 5 5.94 -11.30 16.50
N GLU A 6 5.91 -12.18 17.51
CA GLU A 6 4.74 -13.02 17.81
C GLU A 6 3.80 -12.36 18.84
N CYS A 7 4.33 -11.93 19.99
CA CYS A 7 3.52 -11.43 21.11
C CYS A 7 3.65 -9.92 21.39
N ARG A 8 4.45 -9.18 20.61
CA ARG A 8 4.74 -7.74 20.78
C ARG A 8 5.39 -7.35 22.11
N HIS A 9 5.78 -8.31 22.95
CA HIS A 9 6.48 -8.03 24.19
C HIS A 9 7.83 -7.34 23.90
N PRO A 10 8.18 -6.24 24.58
CA PRO A 10 9.45 -5.56 24.38
C PRO A 10 10.62 -6.46 24.80
N VAL A 11 11.68 -6.47 23.99
CA VAL A 11 12.87 -7.30 24.22
C VAL A 11 14.11 -6.41 24.23
N ARG A 12 15.11 -6.77 25.03
CA ARG A 12 16.38 -6.01 25.10
C ARG A 12 17.25 -6.24 23.87
N THR A 13 17.41 -7.50 23.45
CA THR A 13 18.23 -7.90 22.30
C THR A 13 17.51 -8.99 21.50
N LEU A 14 17.43 -8.83 20.17
CA LEU A 14 16.79 -9.82 19.28
C LEU A 14 17.68 -11.04 19.02
N TRP A 15 18.99 -10.83 19.00
CA TRP A 15 20.00 -11.84 18.72
C TRP A 15 21.30 -11.51 19.45
N THR A 16 22.15 -12.51 19.60
CA THR A 16 23.51 -12.38 20.15
C THR A 16 24.52 -12.85 19.10
N LYS A 17 25.54 -12.03 18.81
CA LYS A 17 26.66 -12.42 17.93
C LYS A 17 27.70 -13.17 18.75
N TYR A 18 28.12 -14.35 18.31
CA TYR A 18 29.32 -14.98 18.84
C TYR A 18 30.51 -14.62 17.94
N SER A 19 31.56 -14.04 18.54
CA SER A 19 32.66 -13.37 17.83
C SER A 19 33.69 -14.31 17.20
N ASN A 20 33.61 -15.62 17.39
CA ASN A 20 34.73 -16.52 17.09
C ASN A 20 34.40 -17.47 15.93
N ALA A 21 34.40 -16.92 14.71
CA ALA A 21 34.65 -17.67 13.48
C ALA A 21 35.07 -16.67 12.40
N ASP A 22 36.36 -16.32 12.39
CA ASP A 22 37.01 -15.49 11.36
C ASP A 22 37.15 -16.22 10.00
N ASP A 23 36.45 -17.34 9.80
CA ASP A 23 36.33 -17.99 8.51
C ASP A 23 35.22 -17.31 7.71
N LYS A 24 35.62 -16.47 6.74
CA LYS A 24 34.76 -15.85 5.72
C LYS A 24 33.85 -16.84 4.95
N SER A 25 34.02 -18.14 5.15
CA SER A 25 33.22 -19.23 4.57
C SER A 25 32.10 -19.75 5.48
N SER A 26 32.13 -19.45 6.78
CA SER A 26 31.09 -19.85 7.75
C SER A 26 30.27 -18.62 8.14
N GLY A 27 28.96 -18.67 7.87
CA GLY A 27 28.04 -17.55 8.06
C GLY A 27 28.11 -16.92 9.46
N HIS A 28 27.63 -15.68 9.57
CA HIS A 28 27.51 -14.97 10.84
C HIS A 28 26.84 -15.87 11.89
N ASN A 29 27.61 -16.35 12.89
CA ASN A 29 27.09 -17.17 13.98
C ASN A 29 26.29 -16.28 14.94
N ILE A 30 25.04 -16.02 14.56
CA ILE A 30 24.05 -15.31 15.36
C ILE A 30 23.12 -16.34 16.00
N ARG A 31 22.80 -16.12 17.27
CA ARG A 31 21.78 -16.91 17.98
C ARG A 31 20.60 -16.02 18.29
N LEU A 32 19.43 -16.41 17.81
CA LEU A 32 18.17 -15.73 18.09
C LEU A 32 17.81 -15.83 19.57
N THR A 33 17.35 -14.72 20.15
CA THR A 33 16.84 -14.67 21.52
C THR A 33 15.45 -15.30 21.57
N VAL A 34 15.17 -16.07 22.62
CA VAL A 34 13.84 -16.63 22.89
C VAL A 34 13.04 -15.64 23.77
N CYS A 35 11.79 -15.38 23.40
CA CYS A 35 10.92 -14.48 24.13
C CYS A 35 10.48 -15.12 25.46
N ARG A 36 10.61 -14.37 26.57
CA ARG A 36 10.21 -14.83 27.90
C ARG A 36 8.71 -14.94 28.10
N ASN A 37 7.90 -14.26 27.27
CA ASN A 37 6.45 -14.23 27.39
C ASN A 37 5.78 -15.37 26.60
N CYS A 38 6.15 -15.57 25.34
CA CYS A 38 5.53 -16.58 24.47
C CYS A 38 6.39 -17.83 24.21
N GLY A 39 7.65 -17.87 24.64
CA GLY A 39 8.54 -19.01 24.43
C GLY A 39 9.01 -19.22 22.98
N HIS A 40 8.59 -18.39 22.02
CA HIS A 40 9.03 -18.44 20.63
C HIS A 40 10.26 -17.55 20.39
N PHE A 41 10.98 -17.76 19.29
CA PHE A 41 12.06 -16.86 18.88
C PHE A 41 11.53 -15.43 18.67
N CYS A 42 12.24 -14.44 19.23
CA CYS A 42 11.79 -13.05 19.24
C CYS A 42 11.60 -12.49 17.84
N ASP A 43 12.49 -12.85 16.90
CA ASP A 43 12.41 -12.42 15.52
C ASP A 43 13.16 -13.40 14.60
N LYS A 44 12.43 -14.24 13.86
CA LYS A 44 13.01 -15.19 12.92
C LYS A 44 13.53 -14.53 11.65
N TYR A 45 12.99 -13.37 11.26
CA TYR A 45 13.29 -12.75 9.96
C TYR A 45 14.68 -12.10 9.92
N VAL A 46 15.35 -11.97 11.06
CA VAL A 46 16.76 -11.53 11.14
C VAL A 46 17.69 -12.43 10.31
N GLU A 47 17.38 -13.72 10.22
CA GLU A 47 18.18 -14.69 9.43
C GLU A 47 17.71 -14.83 7.98
N HIS A 48 16.54 -14.29 7.65
CA HIS A 48 15.92 -14.51 6.34
C HIS A 48 16.33 -13.42 5.34
N ASP A 49 16.55 -13.83 4.09
CA ASP A 49 16.79 -12.90 3.00
C ASP A 49 15.53 -12.10 2.62
N PHE A 50 15.75 -10.92 2.03
CA PHE A 50 14.68 -10.01 1.58
C PHE A 50 13.61 -10.68 0.70
N VAL A 51 13.96 -11.74 -0.05
CA VAL A 51 12.99 -12.48 -0.88
C VAL A 51 11.94 -13.18 -0.02
N VAL A 52 12.35 -13.82 1.08
CA VAL A 52 11.41 -14.49 1.98
C VAL A 52 10.55 -13.47 2.72
N LEU A 53 11.16 -12.35 3.16
CA LEU A 53 10.42 -11.25 3.75
C LEU A 53 9.36 -10.71 2.78
N PHE A 54 9.72 -10.55 1.50
CA PHE A 54 8.79 -10.09 0.46
C PHE A 54 7.63 -11.08 0.27
N ILE A 55 7.88 -12.39 0.20
CA ILE A 55 6.83 -13.40 0.07
C ILE A 55 5.86 -13.33 1.26
N ASP A 56 6.40 -13.29 2.49
CA ASP A 56 5.57 -13.25 3.68
C ASP A 56 4.80 -11.93 3.83
N LEU A 57 5.33 -10.84 3.26
CA LEU A 57 4.67 -9.54 3.20
C LEU A 57 3.49 -9.56 2.23
N VAL A 58 3.66 -10.23 1.10
CA VAL A 58 2.61 -10.44 0.10
C VAL A 58 1.51 -11.35 0.63
N LEU A 59 1.87 -12.32 1.47
CA LEU A 59 0.93 -13.17 2.20
C LEU A 59 0.25 -12.46 3.38
N ILE A 60 0.48 -11.16 3.56
CA ILE A 60 -0.13 -10.34 4.63
C ILE A 60 0.16 -10.95 6.01
N LYS A 61 1.34 -11.57 6.20
CA LYS A 61 1.69 -12.14 7.50
C LYS A 61 2.00 -11.01 8.50
N PRO A 62 1.33 -10.95 9.66
CA PRO A 62 1.55 -9.86 10.61
C PRO A 62 2.97 -9.85 11.21
N GLN A 63 3.66 -11.00 11.17
CA GLN A 63 4.99 -11.17 11.75
C GLN A 63 6.06 -10.37 10.98
N VAL A 64 6.02 -10.38 9.64
CA VAL A 64 6.99 -9.64 8.82
C VAL A 64 6.76 -8.13 8.92
N TYR A 65 5.50 -7.71 9.07
CA TYR A 65 5.16 -6.32 9.36
C TYR A 65 5.76 -5.85 10.68
N ARG A 66 5.70 -6.67 11.73
CA ARG A 66 6.31 -6.33 13.03
C ARG A 66 7.84 -6.27 12.94
N HIS A 67 8.45 -7.22 12.22
CA HIS A 67 9.89 -7.19 11.93
C HIS A 67 10.29 -5.90 11.21
N LEU A 68 9.71 -5.65 10.04
CA LEU A 68 10.04 -4.49 9.21
C LEU A 68 9.76 -3.19 9.95
N LEU A 69 8.56 -3.00 10.50
CA LEU A 69 8.18 -1.72 11.10
C LEU A 69 8.92 -1.47 12.41
N HIS A 70 8.94 -2.42 13.35
CA HIS A 70 9.40 -2.14 14.71
C HIS A 70 10.86 -2.54 14.98
N ASN A 71 11.38 -3.57 14.28
CA ASN A 71 12.71 -4.11 14.53
C ASN A 71 13.77 -3.62 13.52
N THR A 72 13.35 -3.26 12.30
CA THR A 72 14.26 -2.88 11.21
C THR A 72 14.17 -1.40 10.84
N LEU A 73 12.95 -0.89 10.57
CA LEU A 73 12.70 0.44 9.99
C LEU A 73 12.46 1.54 11.05
N MET A 74 12.04 1.19 12.26
CA MET A 74 11.92 2.14 13.39
C MET A 74 13.22 2.24 14.22
N LYS A 75 14.38 2.29 13.55
CA LYS A 75 15.60 2.77 14.19
C LYS A 75 15.35 4.19 14.76
N ASP A 76 16.04 4.57 15.82
CA ASP A 76 15.61 5.66 16.71
C ASP A 76 15.41 7.04 16.04
N ASP A 77 15.87 7.22 14.79
CA ASP A 77 15.64 8.40 13.95
C ASP A 77 14.53 8.16 12.90
N ASP A 78 13.51 9.04 12.83
CA ASP A 78 12.42 9.01 11.84
C ASP A 78 12.89 9.43 10.43
N GLN A 79 13.98 8.83 9.92
CA GLN A 79 14.54 9.12 8.60
C GLN A 79 14.12 8.08 7.57
N PHE A 80 14.09 8.46 6.30
CA PHE A 80 13.88 7.52 5.20
C PHE A 80 15.18 6.80 4.88
N ASP A 81 15.21 5.49 5.09
CA ASP A 81 16.31 4.65 4.61
C ASP A 81 16.42 4.70 3.08
N SER A 82 17.64 4.70 2.56
CA SER A 82 17.92 4.71 1.11
C SER A 82 17.20 3.56 0.37
N SER A 83 17.09 2.39 1.00
CA SER A 83 16.37 1.23 0.45
C SER A 83 14.88 1.51 0.27
N ILE A 84 14.25 2.23 1.19
CA ILE A 84 12.83 2.60 1.13
C ILE A 84 12.60 3.67 0.06
N VAL A 85 13.52 4.63 -0.07
CA VAL A 85 13.47 5.61 -1.17
C VAL A 85 13.59 4.90 -2.52
N ARG A 86 14.51 3.94 -2.65
CA ARG A 86 14.66 3.13 -3.87
C ARG A 86 13.39 2.32 -4.17
N LEU A 87 12.76 1.73 -3.16
CA LEU A 87 11.47 1.04 -3.30
C LEU A 87 10.37 2.01 -3.73
N GLY A 88 10.31 3.21 -3.14
CA GLY A 88 9.33 4.24 -3.50
C GLY A 88 9.47 4.71 -4.95
N VAL A 89 10.70 4.95 -5.40
CA VAL A 89 10.99 5.27 -6.82
C VAL A 89 10.57 4.12 -7.73
N LEU A 90 10.88 2.88 -7.36
CA LEU A 90 10.47 1.70 -8.12
C LEU A 90 8.93 1.65 -8.24
N LEU A 91 8.22 1.74 -7.11
CA LEU A 91 6.75 1.73 -7.10
C LEU A 91 6.13 2.86 -7.91
N LEU A 92 6.75 4.05 -7.89
CA LEU A 92 6.29 5.18 -8.70
C LEU A 92 6.43 4.91 -10.20
N LEU A 93 7.59 4.40 -10.65
CA LEU A 93 7.81 4.05 -12.06
C LEU A 93 6.85 2.94 -12.52
N PHE A 94 6.57 1.98 -11.64
CA PHE A 94 5.57 0.95 -11.88
C PHE A 94 4.16 1.51 -12.00
N ASP A 95 3.76 2.41 -11.11
CA ASP A 95 2.48 3.11 -11.19
C ASP A 95 2.37 3.86 -12.52
N VAL A 96 3.43 4.54 -12.97
CA VAL A 96 3.49 5.23 -14.27
C VAL A 96 3.28 4.26 -15.42
N TYR A 97 4.06 3.17 -15.46
CA TYR A 97 3.98 2.17 -16.52
C TYR A 97 2.59 1.54 -16.60
N LEU A 98 2.04 1.10 -15.46
CA LEU A 98 0.72 0.49 -15.42
C LEU A 98 -0.31 1.48 -15.93
N THR A 99 -0.31 2.72 -15.41
CA THR A 99 -1.25 3.79 -15.77
C THR A 99 -1.24 4.06 -17.27
N TRP A 100 -0.05 4.21 -17.86
CA TRP A 100 0.12 4.37 -19.29
C TRP A 100 -0.44 3.18 -20.08
N ALA A 101 -0.01 1.95 -19.74
CA ALA A 101 -0.39 0.74 -20.46
C ALA A 101 -1.91 0.50 -20.47
N ARG A 102 -2.62 0.94 -19.41
CA ARG A 102 -4.09 0.83 -19.38
C ARG A 102 -4.79 1.89 -20.18
N ILE A 103 -4.33 3.13 -20.09
CA ILE A 103 -4.91 4.22 -20.87
C ILE A 103 -4.77 3.90 -22.36
N GLU A 104 -3.63 3.33 -22.78
CA GLU A 104 -3.46 2.81 -24.13
C GLU A 104 -4.46 1.68 -24.47
N LYS A 105 -4.68 0.70 -23.58
CA LYS A 105 -5.69 -0.35 -23.84
C LYS A 105 -7.11 0.19 -24.00
N GLN A 106 -7.50 1.23 -23.25
CA GLN A 106 -8.81 1.90 -23.36
C GLN A 106 -9.00 2.64 -24.70
N THR A 107 -7.94 2.78 -25.51
CA THR A 107 -7.98 3.46 -26.83
C THR A 107 -8.17 2.52 -28.02
N THR A 108 -8.15 1.20 -27.83
CA THR A 108 -8.43 0.27 -28.93
C THR A 108 -9.93 0.30 -29.29
N PRO A 109 -10.30 0.52 -30.57
CA PRO A 109 -11.59 1.10 -30.94
C PRO A 109 -12.69 0.05 -31.02
N ASN A 110 -13.54 -0.03 -29.99
CA ASN A 110 -14.88 -0.61 -30.11
C ASN A 110 -16.00 0.42 -29.85
N SER A 111 -15.68 1.72 -29.79
CA SER A 111 -16.64 2.79 -29.54
C SER A 111 -16.90 3.62 -30.81
N PRO A 112 -18.16 4.03 -31.08
CA PRO A 112 -18.55 4.74 -32.30
C PRO A 112 -17.91 6.15 -32.42
N PRO A 113 -17.89 6.75 -33.64
CA PRO A 113 -16.99 7.86 -34.01
C PRO A 113 -17.26 9.24 -33.39
N GLY A 114 -18.04 9.34 -32.31
CA GLY A 114 -18.51 10.63 -31.74
C GLY A 114 -17.89 11.04 -30.41
N ASP A 115 -17.37 10.09 -29.62
CA ASP A 115 -17.01 10.31 -28.21
C ASP A 115 -15.53 9.95 -27.93
N SER A 116 -14.59 10.32 -28.81
CA SER A 116 -13.16 10.13 -28.50
C SER A 116 -12.72 11.17 -27.46
N PRO A 117 -12.47 10.81 -26.19
CA PRO A 117 -12.29 11.78 -25.12
C PRO A 117 -10.88 12.36 -25.18
N GLY A 118 -10.67 13.51 -25.85
CA GLY A 118 -9.50 14.42 -25.71
C GLY A 118 -8.09 13.87 -25.93
N LEU A 119 -7.91 12.55 -26.06
CA LEU A 119 -6.62 11.86 -25.93
C LEU A 119 -5.78 11.95 -27.20
N GLY A 120 -6.39 12.26 -28.35
CA GLY A 120 -5.67 12.63 -29.56
C GLY A 120 -4.74 13.83 -29.34
N SER A 121 -5.10 14.75 -28.43
CA SER A 121 -4.23 15.86 -28.03
C SER A 121 -3.01 15.40 -27.23
N LEU A 122 -3.08 14.31 -26.48
CA LEU A 122 -1.93 13.75 -25.77
C LEU A 122 -1.03 12.95 -26.72
N THR A 123 -1.61 12.15 -27.62
CA THR A 123 -0.85 11.36 -28.60
C THR A 123 -0.08 12.24 -29.58
N GLN A 124 -0.59 13.46 -29.86
CA GLN A 124 0.05 14.44 -30.73
C GLN A 124 1.19 15.23 -30.06
N GLN A 125 1.30 15.16 -28.73
CA GLN A 125 2.39 15.79 -27.99
C GLN A 125 3.69 14.98 -28.06
N SER A 126 4.82 15.64 -27.81
CA SER A 126 6.12 14.97 -27.73
C SER A 126 6.10 13.81 -26.73
N ILE A 127 6.88 12.77 -27.02
CA ILE A 127 6.99 11.60 -26.14
C ILE A 127 7.45 11.97 -24.73
N VAL A 128 8.30 13.00 -24.61
CA VAL A 128 8.79 13.51 -23.31
C VAL A 128 7.66 14.13 -22.50
N SER A 129 6.81 14.97 -23.12
CA SER A 129 5.65 15.55 -22.43
C SER A 129 4.63 14.50 -21.98
N GLN A 130 4.43 13.43 -22.77
CA GLN A 130 3.54 12.33 -22.39
C GLN A 130 4.02 11.62 -21.11
N TYR A 131 5.30 11.22 -21.05
CA TYR A 131 5.86 10.56 -19.87
C TYR A 131 5.93 11.49 -18.66
N LEU A 132 6.25 12.77 -18.86
CA LEU A 132 6.27 13.77 -17.79
C LEU A 132 4.87 13.95 -17.19
N PHE A 133 3.83 13.97 -18.03
CA PHE A 133 2.44 14.02 -17.57
C PHE A 133 2.07 12.82 -16.70
N PHE A 134 2.33 11.59 -17.15
CA PHE A 134 2.06 10.39 -16.34
C PHE A 134 2.87 10.34 -15.05
N LEU A 135 4.12 10.80 -15.09
CA LEU A 135 4.97 10.92 -13.92
C LEU A 135 4.37 11.88 -12.88
N ILE A 136 3.96 13.09 -13.30
CA ILE A 136 3.33 14.07 -12.41
C ILE A 136 2.01 13.54 -11.87
N LEU A 137 1.17 12.96 -12.72
CA LEU A 137 -0.10 12.34 -12.32
C LEU A 137 0.11 11.30 -11.22
N CYS A 138 1.03 10.35 -11.42
CA CYS A 138 1.31 9.29 -10.46
C CYS A 138 2.01 9.80 -9.19
N ALA A 139 2.92 10.77 -9.32
CA ALA A 139 3.66 11.34 -8.21
C ALA A 139 2.73 12.13 -7.28
N MET A 140 1.90 13.01 -7.84
CA MET A 140 0.94 13.81 -7.08
C MET A 140 -0.13 12.94 -6.42
N SER A 141 -0.65 11.94 -7.13
CA SER A 141 -1.62 10.99 -6.59
C SER A 141 -1.03 10.18 -5.42
N THR A 142 0.22 9.72 -5.55
CA THR A 142 0.93 9.02 -4.48
C THR A 142 1.23 9.94 -3.31
N PHE A 143 1.71 11.16 -3.57
CA PHE A 143 1.93 12.15 -2.53
C PHE A 143 0.65 12.48 -1.76
N ALA A 144 -0.48 12.64 -2.45
CA ALA A 144 -1.79 12.89 -1.85
C ALA A 144 -2.27 11.73 -0.97
N PHE A 145 -1.99 10.48 -1.36
CA PHE A 145 -2.28 9.29 -0.55
C PHE A 145 -1.47 9.28 0.76
N HIS A 146 -0.17 9.53 0.68
CA HIS A 146 0.71 9.55 1.86
C HIS A 146 0.43 10.76 2.76
N LEU A 147 0.23 11.94 2.18
CA LEU A 147 0.00 13.16 2.94
C LEU A 147 -1.32 13.10 3.71
N SER A 148 -2.40 12.60 3.10
CA SER A 148 -3.70 12.51 3.78
C SER A 148 -3.63 11.61 5.02
N ILE A 149 -3.03 10.43 4.90
CA ILE A 149 -2.88 9.50 6.02
C ILE A 149 -1.98 10.11 7.10
N ARG A 150 -0.84 10.72 6.73
CA ARG A 150 0.06 11.39 7.69
C ARG A 150 -0.63 12.53 8.44
N LEU A 151 -1.43 13.34 7.75
CA LEU A 151 -2.20 14.41 8.38
C LEU A 151 -3.23 13.83 9.36
N LEU A 152 -3.89 12.72 9.01
CA LEU A 152 -4.84 12.06 9.91
C LEU A 152 -4.17 11.38 11.12
N THR A 153 -2.94 10.89 11.00
CA THR A 153 -2.27 10.17 12.10
C THR A 153 -1.42 11.06 12.99
N SER A 154 -0.79 12.10 12.44
CA SER A 154 0.29 12.84 13.10
C SER A 154 0.03 14.34 13.25
N SER A 155 -0.99 14.91 12.60
CA SER A 155 -1.33 16.33 12.75
C SER A 155 -2.07 16.59 14.07
N ASN A 156 -1.75 17.72 14.72
CA ASN A 156 -2.49 18.24 15.88
C ASN A 156 -3.95 18.59 15.53
N LEU A 157 -4.24 18.83 14.25
CA LEU A 157 -5.59 19.15 13.76
C LEU A 157 -6.36 17.90 13.29
N SER A 158 -5.85 16.70 13.57
CA SER A 158 -6.51 15.48 13.13
C SER A 158 -7.90 15.35 13.77
N PRO A 159 -8.96 15.15 12.98
CA PRO A 159 -10.29 14.91 13.51
C PRO A 159 -10.30 13.64 14.39
N LEU A 160 -9.43 12.66 14.11
CA LEU A 160 -9.34 11.42 14.90
C LEU A 160 -8.77 11.66 16.30
N GLY A 161 -7.85 12.63 16.44
CA GLY A 161 -7.36 13.09 17.74
C GLY A 161 -8.42 13.88 18.49
N LEU A 162 -9.19 14.72 17.78
CA LEU A 162 -10.30 15.49 18.36
C LEU A 162 -11.42 14.58 18.89
N PHE A 163 -11.79 13.53 18.14
CA PHE A 163 -12.75 12.52 18.55
C PHE A 163 -12.16 11.45 19.50
N ARG A 164 -10.89 11.60 19.91
CA ARG A 164 -10.16 10.70 20.83
C ARG A 164 -10.15 9.23 20.39
N VAL A 165 -10.28 8.99 19.09
CA VAL A 165 -10.30 7.64 18.47
C VAL A 165 -8.88 7.07 18.36
N LEU A 166 -7.89 7.94 18.13
CA LEU A 166 -6.48 7.58 18.01
C LEU A 166 -5.58 8.61 18.72
N PRO A 167 -4.54 8.18 19.45
CA PRO A 167 -3.49 9.07 19.90
C PRO A 167 -2.66 9.56 18.71
N SER A 168 -2.15 10.79 18.79
CA SER A 168 -1.26 11.33 17.75
C SER A 168 0.02 10.50 17.66
N TYR A 169 0.36 10.07 16.45
CA TYR A 169 1.54 9.28 16.18
C TYR A 169 2.74 10.19 15.86
N SER A 170 3.77 10.13 16.69
CA SER A 170 4.90 11.06 16.66
C SER A 170 5.88 10.86 15.48
N ARG A 171 5.78 9.76 14.72
CA ARG A 171 6.76 9.37 13.67
C ARG A 171 6.11 9.29 12.28
N PRO A 172 5.89 10.44 11.62
CA PRO A 172 5.17 10.46 10.34
C PRO A 172 5.90 9.76 9.19
N ASN A 173 7.23 9.65 9.20
CA ASN A 173 7.94 8.98 8.10
C ASN A 173 7.80 7.46 8.17
N SER A 174 7.72 6.88 9.39
CA SER A 174 7.36 5.47 9.58
C SER A 174 6.00 5.10 8.95
N VAL A 175 5.02 6.01 8.96
CA VAL A 175 3.72 5.80 8.31
C VAL A 175 3.90 5.67 6.79
N SER A 176 4.66 6.57 6.17
CA SER A 176 4.95 6.48 4.74
C SER A 176 5.73 5.22 4.39
N THR A 177 6.72 4.86 5.20
CA THR A 177 7.50 3.63 5.01
C THR A 177 6.61 2.39 5.06
N ALA A 178 5.69 2.30 6.02
CA ALA A 178 4.72 1.21 6.12
C ALA A 178 3.83 1.11 4.88
N LEU A 179 3.35 2.25 4.38
CA LEU A 179 2.51 2.34 3.18
C LEU A 179 3.26 1.95 1.90
N LEU A 180 4.53 2.34 1.77
CA LEU A 180 5.37 1.94 0.63
C LEU A 180 5.64 0.43 0.63
N VAL A 181 6.00 -0.11 1.80
CA VAL A 181 6.25 -1.55 1.97
C VAL A 181 4.98 -2.36 1.69
N SER A 182 3.83 -1.95 2.24
CA SER A 182 2.55 -2.62 1.99
C SER A 182 2.06 -2.50 0.55
N SER A 183 2.43 -1.42 -0.15
CA SER A 183 2.12 -1.24 -1.58
C SER A 183 3.05 -2.03 -2.52
N SER A 184 4.03 -2.79 -2.00
CA SER A 184 4.94 -3.60 -2.83
C SER A 184 4.25 -4.68 -3.67
N THR A 185 3.03 -5.08 -3.30
CA THR A 185 2.18 -5.99 -4.09
C THR A 185 1.78 -5.40 -5.46
N LYS A 186 1.93 -4.09 -5.67
CA LYS A 186 1.77 -3.45 -6.98
C LYS A 186 2.80 -3.89 -8.02
N LEU A 187 3.86 -4.58 -7.62
CA LEU A 187 4.88 -5.10 -8.54
C LEU A 187 4.44 -6.40 -9.24
N PHE A 188 3.47 -7.13 -8.68
CA PHE A 188 2.99 -8.40 -9.24
C PHE A 188 2.43 -8.34 -10.66
N PRO A 189 1.75 -7.27 -11.12
CA PRO A 189 1.28 -7.19 -12.49
C PRO A 189 2.41 -7.27 -13.50
N ILE A 190 3.67 -7.00 -13.14
CA ILE A 190 4.79 -7.23 -14.08
C ILE A 190 4.97 -8.70 -14.43
N LEU A 191 4.74 -9.60 -13.48
CA LEU A 191 4.76 -11.03 -13.77
C LEU A 191 3.64 -11.40 -14.74
N MET A 192 2.50 -10.69 -14.65
CA MET A 192 1.38 -10.77 -15.60
C MET A 192 1.63 -10.03 -16.93
N VAL A 193 2.69 -9.23 -17.04
CA VAL A 193 3.14 -8.65 -18.32
C VAL A 193 4.06 -9.63 -19.03
N ILE A 194 4.92 -10.33 -18.27
CA ILE A 194 5.84 -11.34 -18.81
C ILE A 194 5.06 -12.57 -19.30
N TRP A 195 4.04 -13.00 -18.54
CA TRP A 195 3.13 -14.06 -18.95
C TRP A 195 1.78 -13.49 -19.38
N GLN A 196 1.27 -13.90 -20.55
CA GLN A 196 -0.06 -13.53 -21.08
C GLN A 196 -1.23 -14.15 -20.29
N TYR A 197 -1.30 -13.91 -18.98
CA TYR A 197 -2.47 -14.22 -18.18
C TYR A 197 -3.41 -13.01 -18.17
N ASP A 198 -4.10 -12.78 -19.28
CA ASP A 198 -5.17 -11.76 -19.37
C ASP A 198 -6.44 -12.26 -18.65
N VAL A 199 -6.33 -12.53 -17.35
CA VAL A 199 -7.48 -12.84 -16.51
C VAL A 199 -7.88 -11.56 -15.78
N PRO A 200 -8.94 -10.84 -16.21
CA PRO A 200 -9.39 -9.60 -15.56
C PRO A 200 -9.71 -9.81 -14.06
N ALA A 201 -10.05 -11.02 -13.65
CA ALA A 201 -10.23 -11.38 -12.24
C ALA A 201 -8.94 -11.25 -11.41
N ALA A 202 -7.76 -11.55 -11.98
CA ALA A 202 -6.49 -11.47 -11.27
C ALA A 202 -6.01 -10.02 -11.07
N ALA A 203 -6.27 -9.13 -12.05
CA ALA A 203 -6.03 -7.70 -11.88
C ALA A 203 -6.91 -7.09 -10.78
N ARG A 204 -8.18 -7.52 -10.70
CA ARG A 204 -9.12 -7.13 -9.64
C ARG A 204 -8.67 -7.62 -8.27
N SER A 205 -8.34 -8.91 -8.13
CA SER A 205 -7.92 -9.49 -6.85
C SER A 205 -6.66 -8.83 -6.31
N LEU A 206 -5.72 -8.48 -7.19
CA LEU A 206 -4.51 -7.79 -6.77
C LEU A 206 -4.80 -6.37 -6.27
N GLY A 207 -5.73 -5.64 -6.91
CA GLY A 207 -6.17 -4.32 -6.43
C GLY A 207 -6.71 -4.39 -5.01
N TRP A 208 -7.57 -5.37 -4.72
CA TRP A 208 -8.07 -5.63 -3.35
C TRP A 208 -6.97 -6.09 -2.39
N ALA A 209 -6.01 -6.88 -2.85
CA ALA A 209 -4.87 -7.31 -2.04
C ALA A 209 -4.03 -6.10 -1.58
N VAL A 210 -3.77 -5.13 -2.45
CA VAL A 210 -3.06 -3.88 -2.08
C VAL A 210 -3.82 -3.13 -0.98
N VAL A 211 -5.15 -2.99 -1.12
CA VAL A 211 -5.98 -2.32 -0.11
C VAL A 211 -5.94 -3.06 1.22
N ALA A 212 -6.12 -4.39 1.22
CA ALA A 212 -6.04 -5.21 2.41
C ALA A 212 -4.66 -5.11 3.08
N ASN A 213 -3.59 -5.09 2.29
CA ASN A 213 -2.23 -4.96 2.79
C ASN A 213 -1.99 -3.61 3.46
N ASN A 214 -2.48 -2.52 2.87
CA ASN A 214 -2.41 -1.17 3.44
C ASN A 214 -3.19 -1.09 4.76
N VAL A 215 -4.38 -1.70 4.85
CA VAL A 215 -5.19 -1.76 6.08
C VAL A 215 -4.45 -2.50 7.18
N GLU A 216 -3.90 -3.69 6.88
CA GLU A 216 -3.18 -4.49 7.88
C GLU A 216 -1.89 -3.78 8.34
N ALA A 217 -1.16 -3.13 7.43
CA ALA A 217 0.02 -2.35 7.77
C ALA A 217 -0.31 -1.19 8.72
N LEU A 218 -1.37 -0.43 8.44
CA LEU A 218 -1.82 0.67 9.29
C LEU A 218 -2.29 0.18 10.66
N ARG A 219 -3.02 -0.94 10.69
CA ARG A 219 -3.47 -1.59 11.93
C ARG A 219 -2.32 -2.02 12.81
N ILE A 220 -1.29 -2.63 12.23
CA ILE A 220 -0.11 -3.10 12.96
C ILE A 220 0.75 -1.93 13.42
N LEU A 221 0.92 -0.89 12.60
CA LEU A 221 1.75 0.27 12.93
C LEU A 221 1.13 1.14 14.03
N LEU A 222 -0.16 1.45 13.91
CA LEU A 222 -0.87 2.36 14.82
C LEU A 222 -1.50 1.65 16.02
N ASP A 223 -1.37 0.31 16.07
CA ASP A 223 -2.01 -0.57 17.04
C ASP A 223 -3.50 -0.26 17.26
N CYS A 224 -4.22 -0.09 16.16
CA CYS A 224 -5.61 0.36 16.15
C CYS A 224 -6.58 -0.76 15.74
N GLY A 225 -7.87 -0.51 15.94
CA GLY A 225 -8.93 -1.41 15.47
C GLY A 225 -9.04 -1.42 13.94
N TYR A 226 -9.54 -2.54 13.38
CA TYR A 226 -9.75 -2.68 11.93
C TYR A 226 -10.57 -1.54 11.33
N GLY A 227 -11.65 -1.11 12.00
CA GLY A 227 -12.50 -0.02 11.48
C GLY A 227 -11.75 1.30 11.27
N VAL A 228 -10.84 1.64 12.17
CA VAL A 228 -10.04 2.87 12.06
C VAL A 228 -8.98 2.73 10.97
N ALA A 229 -8.31 1.58 10.89
CA ALA A 229 -7.34 1.29 9.83
C ALA A 229 -7.99 1.32 8.43
N THR A 230 -9.20 0.76 8.30
CA THR A 230 -9.99 0.81 7.07
C THR A 230 -10.36 2.25 6.73
N LEU A 231 -10.85 3.05 7.69
CA LEU A 231 -11.19 4.46 7.47
C LEU A 231 -9.98 5.28 6.97
N LEU A 232 -8.80 5.06 7.56
CA LEU A 232 -7.56 5.71 7.13
C LEU A 232 -7.20 5.31 5.70
N ALA A 233 -7.23 4.01 5.39
CA ALA A 233 -6.95 3.51 4.04
C ALA A 233 -7.94 4.03 2.99
N THR A 234 -9.24 4.08 3.32
CA THR A 234 -10.27 4.61 2.41
C THR A 234 -10.14 6.10 2.20
N THR A 235 -9.80 6.86 3.24
CA THR A 235 -9.55 8.31 3.13
C THR A 235 -8.34 8.58 2.25
N GLY A 236 -7.26 7.80 2.42
CA GLY A 236 -6.10 7.84 1.54
C GLY A 236 -6.45 7.51 0.09
N ALA A 237 -7.19 6.43 -0.14
CA ALA A 237 -7.62 6.03 -1.49
C ALA A 237 -8.49 7.11 -2.15
N LEU A 238 -9.39 7.74 -1.38
CA LEU A 238 -10.24 8.84 -1.85
C LEU A 238 -9.41 10.09 -2.18
N SER A 239 -8.41 10.45 -1.38
CA SER A 239 -7.53 11.58 -1.70
C SER A 239 -6.71 11.33 -2.96
N ARG A 240 -6.19 10.11 -3.13
CA ARG A 240 -5.51 9.68 -4.36
C ARG A 240 -6.43 9.81 -5.58
N TRP A 241 -7.65 9.29 -5.46
CA TRP A 241 -8.67 9.35 -6.49
C TRP A 241 -9.01 10.80 -6.88
N ALA A 242 -9.32 11.64 -5.90
CA ALA A 242 -9.70 13.03 -6.14
C ALA A 242 -8.59 13.83 -6.84
N VAL A 243 -7.34 13.64 -6.43
CA VAL A 243 -6.19 14.31 -7.06
C VAL A 243 -5.94 13.78 -8.46
N GLY A 244 -5.98 12.46 -8.67
CA GLY A 244 -5.84 11.86 -9.99
C GLY A 244 -6.89 12.36 -10.97
N ARG A 245 -8.16 12.35 -10.53
CA ARG A 245 -9.29 12.87 -11.30
C ARG A 245 -9.16 14.36 -11.60
N GLY A 246 -8.75 15.17 -10.62
CA GLY A 246 -8.51 16.59 -10.80
C GLY A 246 -7.44 16.89 -11.84
N ILE A 247 -6.34 16.13 -11.86
CA ILE A 247 -5.26 16.28 -12.85
C ILE A 247 -5.74 15.89 -14.25
N LEU A 248 -6.50 14.79 -14.38
CA LEU A 248 -7.08 14.38 -15.66
C LEU A 248 -8.10 15.41 -16.18
N TRP A 249 -8.92 15.97 -15.30
CA TRP A 249 -9.87 17.02 -15.63
C TRP A 249 -9.18 18.29 -16.13
N ILE A 250 -8.12 18.75 -15.46
CA ILE A 250 -7.30 19.90 -15.89
C ILE A 250 -6.67 19.65 -17.26
N ALA A 251 -6.30 18.40 -17.56
CA ALA A 251 -5.75 18.00 -18.85
C ALA A 251 -6.81 17.83 -19.97
N GLY A 252 -8.10 18.03 -19.67
CA GLY A 252 -9.19 17.85 -20.65
C GLY A 252 -9.56 16.39 -20.92
N LEU A 253 -9.21 15.47 -20.01
CA LEU A 253 -9.39 14.02 -20.13
C LEU A 253 -10.49 13.49 -19.20
N ASP A 254 -11.60 14.24 -19.12
CA ASP A 254 -12.70 13.93 -18.19
C ASP A 254 -13.38 12.58 -18.48
N GLY A 255 -13.18 11.97 -19.66
CA GLY A 255 -13.71 10.65 -19.99
C GLY A 255 -12.86 9.45 -19.54
N ILE A 256 -11.67 9.66 -18.98
CA ILE A 256 -10.70 8.58 -18.69
C ILE A 256 -10.72 8.24 -17.21
N ASP A 257 -11.11 7.01 -16.89
CA ASP A 257 -11.06 6.47 -15.52
C ASP A 257 -9.71 5.80 -15.25
N SER A 258 -9.07 6.17 -14.14
CA SER A 258 -7.75 5.64 -13.79
C SER A 258 -7.82 4.21 -13.21
N ILE A 259 -6.71 3.49 -13.26
CA ILE A 259 -6.53 2.05 -13.01
C ILE A 259 -7.21 1.46 -11.77
N GLY A 260 -7.37 2.22 -10.69
CA GLY A 260 -8.02 1.69 -9.48
C GLY A 260 -9.54 1.74 -9.54
N GLU A 261 -10.09 2.54 -10.46
CA GLU A 261 -11.37 3.22 -10.22
C GLU A 261 -12.54 2.43 -10.77
N THR A 262 -12.46 1.91 -12.00
CA THR A 262 -13.60 1.17 -12.58
C THR A 262 -13.83 -0.17 -11.89
N SER A 263 -12.80 -0.98 -11.64
CA SER A 263 -13.00 -2.30 -11.03
C SER A 263 -13.33 -2.20 -9.54
N ILE A 264 -12.60 -1.40 -8.77
CA ILE A 264 -12.82 -1.31 -7.31
C ILE A 264 -14.05 -0.45 -7.01
N ALA A 265 -14.33 0.62 -7.76
CA ALA A 265 -15.56 1.37 -7.57
C ALA A 265 -16.80 0.65 -8.14
N ALA A 266 -16.69 -0.15 -9.21
CA ALA A 266 -17.81 -1.01 -9.63
C ALA A 266 -18.07 -2.12 -8.61
N ASP A 267 -17.04 -2.81 -8.11
CA ASP A 267 -17.18 -3.82 -7.06
C ASP A 267 -17.68 -3.17 -5.75
N GLY A 268 -17.21 -1.97 -5.43
CA GLY A 268 -17.64 -1.18 -4.28
C GLY A 268 -19.10 -0.76 -4.39
N LYS A 269 -19.54 -0.28 -5.56
CA LYS A 269 -20.96 0.00 -5.86
C LYS A 269 -21.80 -1.28 -5.76
N ALA A 270 -21.30 -2.41 -6.26
CA ALA A 270 -21.99 -3.69 -6.18
C ALA A 270 -22.12 -4.18 -4.73
N LEU A 271 -21.06 -4.10 -3.93
CA LEU A 271 -21.08 -4.40 -2.49
C LEU A 271 -22.01 -3.46 -1.72
N TRP A 272 -22.01 -2.17 -2.04
CA TRP A 272 -22.88 -1.19 -1.41
C TRP A 272 -24.35 -1.44 -1.75
N ALA A 273 -24.65 -1.78 -3.02
CA ALA A 273 -25.98 -2.20 -3.44
C ALA A 273 -26.42 -3.50 -2.74
N LEU A 274 -25.51 -4.47 -2.56
CA LEU A 274 -25.77 -5.71 -1.83
C LEU A 274 -26.03 -5.45 -0.34
N LEU A 275 -25.29 -4.51 0.27
CA LEU A 275 -25.51 -4.09 1.65
C LEU A 275 -26.83 -3.34 1.84
N ILE A 276 -27.20 -2.45 0.91
CA ILE A 276 -28.53 -1.82 0.91
C ILE A 276 -29.61 -2.89 0.82
N TYR A 277 -29.49 -3.81 -0.14
CA TYR A 277 -30.44 -4.90 -0.32
C TYR A 277 -30.58 -5.75 0.95
N PHE A 278 -29.46 -6.09 1.60
CA PHE A 278 -29.47 -6.84 2.85
C PHE A 278 -30.07 -6.05 4.01
N LYS A 279 -29.83 -4.74 4.06
CA LYS A 279 -30.43 -3.82 5.05
C LYS A 279 -31.93 -3.71 4.84
N GLU A 280 -32.40 -3.55 3.60
CA GLU A 280 -33.82 -3.52 3.24
C GLU A 280 -34.49 -4.84 3.62
N TRP A 281 -33.90 -5.97 3.24
CA TRP A 281 -34.36 -7.30 3.63
C TRP A 281 -34.43 -7.50 5.16
N ALA A 282 -33.44 -7.01 5.90
CA ALA A 282 -33.42 -7.08 7.36
C ALA A 282 -34.46 -6.16 8.02
N MET A 283 -34.75 -5.00 7.43
CA MET A 283 -35.81 -4.11 7.89
C MET A 283 -37.20 -4.71 7.64
N ASP A 284 -37.40 -5.37 6.49
CA ASP A 284 -38.65 -6.07 6.16
C ASP A 284 -38.92 -7.24 7.12
N LEU A 285 -37.87 -7.95 7.56
CA LEU A 285 -37.96 -8.99 8.60
C LEU A 285 -38.24 -8.44 10.00
N ALA A 286 -37.86 -7.20 10.30
CA ALA A 286 -38.10 -6.58 11.60
C ALA A 286 -39.46 -5.89 11.70
N ALA A 287 -40.15 -5.67 10.57
CA ALA A 287 -41.44 -5.01 10.47
C ALA A 287 -42.64 -5.98 10.35
N GLY A 288 -42.38 -7.29 10.24
CA GLY A 288 -43.39 -8.36 10.26
C GLY A 288 -43.35 -9.18 11.54
#